data_AF-A0A8X7BCM9-F1
#
_entry.id   AF-A0A8X7BCM9-F1
#
_cell.length_a   1.000
_cell.length_b   1.000
_cell.length_c   1.000
_cell.angle_alpha   90.00
_cell.angle_beta   90.00
_cell.angle_gamma   90.00
#
_symmetry.space_group_name_H-M   'P 1'
#
loop_
_entity.id
_entity.type
_entity.pdbx_description
1 polymer ?
#
loop_
_entity_poly.entity_id
_entity_poly.type
_entity_poly.pdbx_seq_one_letter_code
_entity_poly.pdbx_strand_id
1 'polypeptide(L)'
;MVQRCAHLFCFNLVTSPICVLCDTGQDMTAAHLDECSALNDLNCIVERADFLAKKGTGILQNFRRDLTLHSAKLELKRIFRESFRLTASRVARDKPWSTLCKKSHGIPSSPRAAAVAKFRLLTGHDCLCAHLFRFNLVTSPICVLCDTGQDMTAAHLDECSALNDLNCIVKRYWRARCLMT
;
A
#
# COMPACT_ATOMS: atom_id res chain seq x y z
N MET A 1 -13.78 29.23 -22.68
CA MET A 1 -13.57 28.99 -21.24
C MET A 1 -14.74 28.15 -20.73
N VAL A 2 -14.85 26.91 -21.20
CA VAL A 2 -14.77 25.66 -20.41
C VAL A 2 -15.66 25.64 -19.15
N GLN A 3 -16.88 25.15 -19.37
CA GLN A 3 -17.64 24.16 -18.60
C GLN A 3 -17.09 23.74 -17.22
N ARG A 4 -17.92 23.87 -16.17
CA ARG A 4 -17.83 23.03 -14.97
C ARG A 4 -19.13 22.24 -14.80
N CYS A 5 -19.06 20.97 -15.21
CA CYS A 5 -19.91 19.92 -14.71
C CYS A 5 -19.45 19.53 -13.30
N ALA A 6 -20.38 19.42 -12.36
CA ALA A 6 -20.32 18.49 -11.23
C ALA A 6 -21.77 18.28 -10.77
N HIS A 7 -22.50 17.41 -11.46
CA HIS A 7 -22.81 16.06 -11.01
C HIS A 7 -23.56 16.02 -9.67
N LEU A 8 -24.89 15.89 -9.81
CA LEU A 8 -25.78 15.18 -8.91
C LEU A 8 -25.06 13.96 -8.30
N PHE A 9 -24.85 13.97 -7.00
CA PHE A 9 -24.78 12.73 -6.24
C PHE A 9 -26.21 12.37 -5.80
N CYS A 10 -26.95 11.75 -6.73
CA CYS A 10 -28.11 10.97 -6.37
C CYS A 10 -27.62 9.68 -5.69
N PHE A 11 -27.62 9.65 -4.36
CA PHE A 11 -27.69 8.37 -3.67
C PHE A 11 -29.14 7.89 -3.73
N ASN A 12 -29.42 7.06 -4.74
CA ASN A 12 -30.52 6.11 -4.71
C ASN A 12 -30.25 5.12 -3.58
N LEU A 13 -30.85 5.37 -2.41
CA LEU A 13 -31.18 4.33 -1.46
C LEU A 13 -32.70 4.36 -1.31
N VAL A 14 -33.31 3.48 -2.10
CA VAL A 14 -34.70 3.08 -1.94
C VAL A 14 -34.85 2.48 -0.54
N THR A 15 -35.97 2.86 0.09
CA THR A 15 -36.48 2.52 1.42
C THR A 15 -35.97 3.36 2.61
N SER A 16 -36.90 4.16 3.10
CA SER A 16 -36.94 4.96 4.34
C SER A 16 -36.31 6.36 4.29
N PRO A 17 -37.12 7.43 4.25
CA PRO A 17 -36.66 8.74 4.69
C PRO A 17 -36.49 8.66 6.22
N ILE A 18 -35.28 8.35 6.67
CA ILE A 18 -34.92 8.61 8.06
C ILE A 18 -34.76 10.12 8.17
N CYS A 19 -35.85 10.76 8.59
CA CYS A 19 -35.84 12.16 8.98
C CYS A 19 -35.02 12.25 10.28
N VAL A 20 -33.79 12.77 10.22
CA VAL A 20 -32.92 13.01 11.38
C VAL A 20 -33.41 14.24 12.18
N LEU A 21 -34.74 14.41 12.31
CA LEU A 21 -35.38 15.56 12.94
C LEU A 21 -36.16 15.22 14.21
N CYS A 22 -36.25 13.96 14.64
CA CYS A 22 -36.96 13.59 15.85
C CYS A 22 -36.12 12.67 16.73
N ASP A 23 -35.37 13.25 17.68
CA ASP A 23 -34.75 12.52 18.79
C ASP A 23 -35.76 12.28 19.95
N THR A 24 -37.06 12.30 19.63
CA THR A 24 -38.14 11.99 20.56
C THR A 24 -39.07 10.99 19.89
N GLY A 25 -38.96 9.72 20.28
CA GLY A 25 -39.84 8.65 19.85
C GLY A 25 -41.27 8.89 20.32
N GLN A 26 -42.05 9.63 19.55
CA GLN A 26 -43.50 9.70 19.69
C GLN A 26 -44.17 9.35 18.37
N ASP A 27 -45.11 8.42 18.45
CA ASP A 27 -45.91 7.90 17.35
C ASP A 27 -46.70 9.02 16.66
N MET A 28 -46.62 9.03 15.33
CA MET A 28 -47.31 10.01 14.48
C MET A 28 -48.83 9.82 14.55
N THR A 29 -49.56 10.87 14.94
CA THR A 29 -50.98 11.01 14.60
C THR A 29 -51.13 11.95 13.39
N ALA A 30 -52.18 11.72 12.60
CA ALA A 30 -52.43 12.31 11.29
C ALA A 30 -52.56 13.86 11.24
N ALA A 31 -52.36 14.56 12.37
CA ALA A 31 -52.36 16.01 12.45
C ALA A 31 -51.00 16.68 12.16
N HIS A 32 -49.91 15.92 12.03
CA HIS A 32 -48.56 16.46 11.78
C HIS A 32 -48.19 16.65 10.31
N LEU A 33 -49.06 16.25 9.38
CA LEU A 33 -48.80 16.37 7.94
C LEU A 33 -49.21 17.72 7.34
N ASP A 34 -49.96 18.56 8.06
CA ASP A 34 -50.34 19.90 7.58
C ASP A 34 -49.27 20.97 7.80
N GLU A 35 -48.31 20.73 8.70
CA GLU A 35 -47.22 21.70 8.98
C GLU A 35 -46.09 21.66 7.93
N CYS A 36 -46.12 20.70 7.00
CA CYS A 36 -45.14 20.58 5.91
C CYS A 36 -45.59 21.24 4.58
N SER A 37 -46.77 21.84 4.52
CA SER A 37 -47.27 22.53 3.31
C SER A 37 -46.77 23.97 3.16
N ALA A 38 -46.06 24.52 4.16
CA ALA A 38 -45.46 25.86 4.13
C ALA A 38 -43.98 25.87 3.66
N LEU A 39 -43.49 24.80 3.03
CA LEU A 39 -42.10 24.63 2.59
C LEU A 39 -41.86 25.09 1.15
N ASN A 40 -42.17 26.34 0.84
CA ASN A 40 -41.73 26.98 -0.41
C ASN A 40 -41.27 28.44 -0.24
N ASP A 41 -41.03 28.88 1.00
CA ASP A 41 -40.48 30.21 1.26
C ASP A 41 -38.96 30.11 1.45
N LEU A 42 -38.21 30.47 0.40
CA LEU A 42 -36.74 30.46 0.36
C LEU A 42 -36.13 31.22 1.55
N ASN A 43 -36.86 32.21 2.08
CA ASN A 43 -36.45 33.02 3.22
C ASN A 43 -36.35 32.22 4.52
N CYS A 44 -37.21 31.21 4.74
CA CYS A 44 -37.19 30.37 5.94
C CYS A 44 -35.95 29.46 5.99
N ILE A 45 -35.47 29.01 4.83
CA ILE A 45 -34.25 28.17 4.72
C ILE A 45 -33.02 28.99 5.08
N VAL A 46 -32.91 30.21 4.59
CA VAL A 46 -31.77 31.11 4.87
C VAL A 46 -31.74 31.49 6.34
N GLU A 47 -32.88 31.85 6.92
CA GLU A 47 -32.98 32.20 8.34
C GLU A 47 -32.68 30.99 9.25
N ARG A 48 -33.11 29.79 8.86
CA ARG A 48 -32.77 28.55 9.57
C ARG A 48 -31.27 28.25 9.47
N ALA A 49 -30.67 28.45 8.30
CA ALA A 49 -29.23 28.29 8.11
C ALA A 49 -28.43 29.31 8.93
N ASP A 50 -28.86 30.58 8.96
CA ASP A 50 -28.25 31.65 9.77
C ASP A 50 -28.38 31.38 11.27
N PHE A 51 -29.54 30.91 11.73
CA PHE A 51 -29.75 30.48 13.11
C PHE A 51 -28.82 29.33 13.52
N LEU A 52 -28.66 28.33 12.64
CA LEU A 52 -27.74 27.21 12.86
C LEU A 52 -26.28 27.68 12.85
N ALA A 53 -25.90 28.61 11.97
CA ALA A 53 -24.57 29.21 11.94
C ALA A 53 -24.26 29.97 13.24
N LYS A 54 -25.21 30.78 13.73
CA LYS A 54 -25.11 31.51 15.01
C LYS A 54 -25.05 30.59 16.23
N LYS A 55 -25.72 29.44 16.20
CA LYS A 55 -25.55 28.40 17.23
C LYS A 55 -24.17 27.75 17.15
N GLY A 56 -23.67 27.51 15.94
CA GLY A 56 -22.35 26.95 15.68
C GLY A 56 -21.21 27.80 16.24
N THR A 57 -21.34 29.14 16.27
CA THR A 57 -20.31 30.03 16.82
C THR A 57 -20.13 29.91 18.33
N GLY A 58 -21.12 29.37 19.05
CA GLY A 58 -21.04 29.14 20.50
C GLY A 58 -20.39 27.80 20.89
N ILE A 59 -20.11 26.92 19.91
CA ILE A 59 -19.48 25.63 20.18
C ILE A 59 -18.00 25.88 20.40
N LEU A 60 -17.56 25.68 21.65
CA LEU A 60 -16.15 25.71 22.05
C LEU A 60 -15.38 24.74 21.16
N GLN A 61 -14.69 25.26 20.15
CA GLN A 61 -13.75 24.50 19.35
C GLN A 61 -12.67 24.01 20.31
N ASN A 62 -12.74 22.72 20.67
CA ASN A 62 -11.81 22.10 21.59
C ASN A 62 -10.39 22.33 21.02
N PHE A 63 -9.64 23.24 21.65
CA PHE A 63 -8.27 23.58 21.26
C PHE A 63 -7.34 22.44 21.67
N ARG A 64 -7.55 21.26 21.07
CA ARG A 64 -6.53 20.23 20.99
C ARG A 64 -5.45 20.84 20.12
N ARG A 65 -4.38 21.36 20.75
CA ARG A 65 -3.14 21.87 20.13
C ARG A 65 -3.13 21.61 18.64
N ASP A 66 -3.43 22.64 17.84
CA ASP A 66 -3.59 22.49 16.39
C ASP A 66 -2.40 21.72 15.83
N LEU A 67 -2.65 20.46 15.46
CA LEU A 67 -1.68 19.69 14.71
C LEU A 67 -1.57 20.40 13.38
N THR A 68 -0.41 21.01 13.13
CA THR A 68 -0.12 21.57 11.81
C THR A 68 -0.40 20.50 10.75
N LEU A 69 -0.86 20.92 9.57
CA LEU A 69 -1.10 19.98 8.46
C LEU A 69 0.14 19.12 8.17
N HIS A 70 1.34 19.66 8.42
CA HIS A 70 2.59 18.94 8.32
C HIS A 70 2.69 17.81 9.36
N SER A 71 2.44 18.09 10.64
CA SER A 71 2.44 17.07 11.71
C SER A 71 1.38 15.99 11.46
N ALA A 72 0.18 16.38 11.06
CA ALA A 72 -0.88 15.42 10.69
C ALA A 72 -0.47 14.54 9.51
N LYS A 73 0.15 15.11 8.46
CA LYS A 73 0.67 14.36 7.30
C LYS A 73 1.76 13.37 7.70
N LEU A 74 2.70 13.78 8.56
CA LEU A 74 3.74 12.88 9.05
C LEU A 74 3.16 11.72 9.84
N GLU A 75 2.15 11.99 10.68
CA GLU A 75 1.48 10.96 11.47
C GLU A 75 0.72 9.96 10.58
N LEU A 76 -0.05 10.46 9.60
CA LEU A 76 -0.69 9.60 8.60
C LEU A 76 0.33 8.76 7.83
N LYS A 77 1.46 9.35 7.42
CA LYS A 77 2.54 8.63 6.74
C LYS A 77 3.14 7.53 7.62
N ARG A 78 3.27 7.79 8.92
CA ARG A 78 3.75 6.82 9.92
C ARG A 78 2.76 5.66 10.07
N ILE A 79 1.47 5.97 10.30
CA ILE A 79 0.39 4.99 10.43
C ILE A 79 0.31 4.12 9.17
N PHE A 80 0.32 4.74 7.99
CA PHE A 80 0.27 4.03 6.72
C PHE A 80 1.47 3.09 6.54
N ARG A 81 2.70 3.56 6.80
CA ARG A 81 3.91 2.73 6.72
C ARG A 81 3.84 1.54 7.67
N GLU A 82 3.36 1.75 8.89
CA GLU A 82 3.25 0.67 9.87
C GLU A 82 2.19 -0.36 9.47
N SER A 83 1.01 0.11 9.08
CA SER A 83 -0.07 -0.75 8.56
C SER A 83 0.39 -1.57 7.35
N PHE A 84 1.07 -0.93 6.41
CA PHE A 84 1.65 -1.59 5.25
C PHE A 84 2.70 -2.64 5.65
N ARG A 85 3.61 -2.31 6.57
CA ARG A 85 4.65 -3.23 7.06
C ARG A 85 4.05 -4.47 7.73
N LEU A 86 3.05 -4.29 8.59
CA LEU A 86 2.34 -5.38 9.24
C LEU A 86 1.62 -6.26 8.23
N THR A 87 0.93 -5.67 7.28
CA THR A 87 0.22 -6.39 6.21
C THR A 87 1.20 -7.17 5.33
N ALA A 88 2.27 -6.52 4.86
CA ALA A 88 3.31 -7.16 4.05
C ALA A 88 3.97 -8.33 4.79
N SER A 89 4.28 -8.15 6.08
CA SER A 89 4.87 -9.22 6.91
C SER A 89 3.92 -10.39 7.12
N ARG A 90 2.62 -10.13 7.27
CA ARG A 90 1.59 -11.18 7.38
C ARG A 90 1.46 -11.98 6.08
N VAL A 91 1.37 -11.31 4.94
CA VAL A 91 1.24 -11.95 3.61
C VAL A 91 2.50 -12.71 3.25
N ALA A 92 3.67 -12.21 3.64
CA ALA A 92 4.94 -12.83 3.28
C ALA A 92 5.33 -14.02 4.16
N ARG A 93 4.68 -14.26 5.32
CA ARG A 93 5.12 -15.22 6.35
C ARG A 93 5.59 -16.58 5.83
N ASP A 94 4.84 -17.18 4.91
CA ASP A 94 5.09 -18.52 4.37
C ASP A 94 5.61 -18.49 2.93
N LYS A 95 6.14 -17.34 2.51
CA LYS A 95 6.64 -17.13 1.16
C LYS A 95 8.17 -17.07 1.15
N PRO A 96 8.82 -17.52 0.06
CA PRO A 96 10.29 -17.44 -0.08
C PRO A 96 10.84 -16.01 0.08
N TRP A 97 10.04 -15.00 -0.29
CA TRP A 97 10.41 -13.59 -0.16
C TRP A 97 10.13 -12.99 1.22
N SER A 98 9.71 -13.76 2.23
CA SER A 98 9.58 -13.32 3.63
C SER A 98 10.87 -12.68 4.17
N THR A 99 12.00 -13.15 3.66
CA THR A 99 13.34 -12.65 3.96
C THR A 99 13.50 -11.16 3.64
N LEU A 100 12.78 -10.62 2.65
CA LEU A 100 12.80 -9.19 2.33
C LEU A 100 12.23 -8.32 3.47
N CYS A 101 11.21 -8.81 4.17
CA CYS A 101 10.63 -8.11 5.32
C CYS A 101 11.59 -8.07 6.52
N LYS A 102 12.49 -9.06 6.64
CA LYS A 102 13.44 -9.18 7.75
C LYS A 102 14.83 -8.60 7.45
N LYS A 103 15.31 -8.74 6.21
CA LYS A 103 16.68 -8.41 5.76
C LYS A 103 16.72 -7.28 4.72
N SER A 104 15.76 -6.35 4.78
CA SER A 104 15.65 -5.23 3.83
C SER A 104 16.94 -4.40 3.67
N HIS A 105 17.76 -4.30 4.72
CA HIS A 105 18.99 -3.50 4.71
C HIS A 105 20.08 -4.00 3.74
N GLY A 106 19.94 -5.22 3.19
CA GLY A 106 20.94 -5.79 2.27
C GLY A 106 20.87 -5.27 0.83
N ILE A 107 19.72 -4.72 0.39
CA ILE A 107 19.48 -4.33 -1.01
C ILE A 107 19.74 -2.83 -1.17
N PRO A 108 20.73 -2.43 -2.00
CA PRO A 108 21.01 -1.01 -2.24
C PRO A 108 19.93 -0.40 -3.12
N SER A 109 19.66 0.90 -2.95
CA SER A 109 18.76 1.65 -3.84
C SER A 109 19.36 1.87 -5.23
N SER A 110 20.69 1.95 -5.33
CA SER A 110 21.45 2.15 -6.57
C SER A 110 22.86 1.56 -6.45
N PRO A 111 23.53 1.21 -7.57
CA PRO A 111 23.00 1.15 -8.93
C PRO A 111 21.99 0.00 -9.12
N ARG A 112 21.11 0.12 -10.11
CA ARG A 112 20.04 -0.86 -10.39
C ARG A 112 20.56 -2.30 -10.51
N ALA A 113 21.71 -2.48 -11.16
CA ALA A 113 22.30 -3.81 -11.35
C ALA A 113 22.62 -4.51 -10.02
N ALA A 114 23.09 -3.76 -9.01
CA ALA A 114 23.38 -4.31 -7.68
C ALA A 114 22.10 -4.62 -6.91
N ALA A 115 21.12 -3.72 -6.98
CA ALA A 115 19.80 -3.93 -6.38
C ALA A 115 19.13 -5.21 -6.91
N VAL A 116 19.12 -5.38 -8.23
CA VAL A 116 18.50 -6.54 -8.91
C VAL A 116 19.23 -7.84 -8.56
N ALA A 117 20.57 -7.86 -8.63
CA ALA A 117 21.32 -9.08 -8.31
C ALA A 117 21.06 -9.53 -6.87
N LYS A 118 21.18 -8.62 -5.90
CA LYS A 118 20.92 -8.94 -4.50
C LYS A 118 19.48 -9.35 -4.25
N PHE A 119 18.50 -8.65 -4.84
CA PHE A 119 17.09 -9.01 -4.71
C PHE A 119 16.82 -10.44 -5.19
N ARG A 120 17.35 -10.81 -6.36
CA ARG A 120 17.15 -12.15 -6.93
C ARG A 120 17.79 -13.23 -6.08
N LEU A 121 19.04 -13.02 -5.64
CA LEU A 121 19.75 -13.94 -4.75
C LEU A 121 19.06 -14.08 -3.38
N LEU A 122 18.57 -12.97 -2.80
CA LEU A 122 17.87 -12.98 -1.51
C LEU A 122 16.53 -13.72 -1.55
N THR A 123 15.83 -13.64 -2.67
CA THR A 123 14.50 -14.23 -2.84
C THR A 123 14.54 -15.63 -3.43
N GLY A 124 15.72 -16.10 -3.86
CA GLY A 124 15.89 -17.37 -4.57
C GLY A 124 15.24 -17.41 -5.96
N HIS A 125 14.94 -16.24 -6.54
CA HIS A 125 14.50 -16.08 -7.94
C HIS A 125 15.68 -15.68 -8.83
N ASP A 126 16.85 -16.23 -8.53
CA ASP A 126 18.03 -16.08 -9.37
C ASP A 126 17.89 -16.90 -10.66
N CYS A 127 18.78 -16.67 -11.62
CA CYS A 127 18.77 -17.40 -12.89
C CYS A 127 19.95 -18.37 -12.95
N LEU A 128 20.35 -18.94 -11.81
CA LEU A 128 21.45 -19.89 -11.74
C LEU A 128 20.96 -21.30 -12.07
N CYS A 129 21.89 -22.23 -12.41
CA CYS A 129 21.51 -23.58 -12.87
C CYS A 129 20.57 -24.29 -11.91
N ALA A 130 20.81 -24.19 -10.59
CA ALA A 130 19.95 -24.82 -9.59
C ALA A 130 18.50 -24.31 -9.64
N HIS A 131 18.29 -23.01 -9.90
CA HIS A 131 16.95 -22.45 -10.06
C HIS A 131 16.34 -22.85 -11.41
N LEU A 132 17.10 -22.76 -12.50
CA LEU A 132 16.64 -23.12 -13.85
C LEU A 132 16.25 -24.60 -13.96
N PHE A 133 16.98 -25.48 -13.26
CA PHE A 133 16.72 -26.92 -13.23
C PHE A 133 15.35 -27.23 -12.63
N ARG A 134 14.93 -26.47 -11.59
CA ARG A 134 13.60 -26.63 -10.98
C ARG A 134 12.44 -26.30 -11.94
N PHE A 135 12.71 -25.53 -13.00
CA PHE A 135 11.77 -25.25 -14.07
C PHE A 135 11.96 -26.14 -15.30
N ASN A 136 12.84 -27.14 -15.22
CA ASN A 136 13.22 -28.02 -16.34
C ASN A 136 13.75 -27.25 -17.56
N LEU A 137 14.39 -26.09 -17.34
CA LEU A 137 15.00 -25.30 -18.41
C LEU A 137 16.44 -25.72 -18.73
N VAL A 138 17.09 -26.42 -17.80
CA VAL A 138 18.41 -27.02 -17.95
C VAL A 138 18.36 -28.48 -17.50
N THR A 139 19.29 -29.30 -17.99
CA THR A 139 19.32 -30.75 -17.73
C THR A 139 19.96 -31.11 -16.38
N SER A 140 20.72 -30.19 -15.76
CA SER A 140 21.44 -30.42 -14.51
C SER A 140 21.49 -29.15 -13.65
N PRO A 141 21.39 -29.26 -12.31
CA PRO A 141 21.57 -28.13 -11.39
C PRO A 141 23.04 -27.76 -11.15
N ILE A 142 23.98 -28.59 -11.63
CA ILE A 142 25.41 -28.45 -11.39
C ILE A 142 25.97 -27.16 -12.01
N CYS A 143 26.94 -26.56 -11.33
CA CYS A 143 27.70 -25.43 -11.83
C CYS A 143 28.43 -25.78 -13.14
N VAL A 144 28.12 -25.04 -14.19
CA VAL A 144 28.78 -25.19 -15.51
C VAL A 144 30.08 -24.38 -15.62
N LEU A 145 30.39 -23.57 -14.60
CA LEU A 145 31.56 -22.68 -14.64
C LEU A 145 32.79 -23.31 -13.98
N CYS A 146 32.60 -24.25 -13.06
CA CYS A 146 33.69 -24.91 -12.36
C CYS A 146 33.46 -26.42 -12.27
N ASP A 147 34.55 -27.17 -12.11
CA ASP A 147 34.52 -28.64 -12.13
C ASP A 147 34.26 -29.27 -10.74
N THR A 148 33.64 -28.52 -9.81
CA THR A 148 33.42 -29.01 -8.43
C THR A 148 32.23 -29.96 -8.30
N GLY A 149 31.40 -30.08 -9.34
CA GLY A 149 30.18 -30.91 -9.32
C GLY A 149 29.10 -30.42 -8.34
N GLN A 150 29.23 -29.20 -7.79
CA GLN A 150 28.27 -28.63 -6.85
C GLN A 150 27.11 -27.94 -7.57
N ASP A 151 25.94 -27.94 -6.94
CA ASP A 151 24.78 -27.18 -7.43
C ASP A 151 25.08 -25.69 -7.46
N MET A 152 24.73 -25.03 -8.56
CA MET A 152 24.95 -23.61 -8.75
C MET A 152 23.95 -22.76 -7.98
N THR A 153 24.10 -22.72 -6.65
CA THR A 153 23.29 -21.92 -5.74
C THR A 153 23.95 -20.57 -5.45
N ALA A 154 23.22 -19.66 -4.78
CA ALA A 154 23.78 -18.39 -4.32
C ALA A 154 24.99 -18.56 -3.37
N ALA A 155 25.01 -19.62 -2.56
CA ALA A 155 26.14 -19.93 -1.69
C ALA A 155 27.35 -20.39 -2.50
N HIS A 156 27.15 -21.34 -3.42
CA HIS A 156 28.21 -21.80 -4.31
C HIS A 156 28.77 -20.66 -5.17
N LEU A 157 27.92 -19.75 -5.66
CA LEU A 157 28.33 -18.59 -6.44
C LEU A 157 29.35 -17.71 -5.70
N ASP A 158 29.28 -17.64 -4.37
CA ASP A 158 30.21 -16.85 -3.55
C ASP A 158 31.55 -17.57 -3.26
N GLU A 159 31.63 -18.86 -3.55
CA GLU A 159 32.84 -19.68 -3.37
C GLU A 159 33.36 -20.26 -4.68
N CYS A 160 32.69 -19.96 -5.80
CA CYS A 160 32.99 -20.53 -7.11
C CYS A 160 34.40 -20.15 -7.56
N SER A 161 35.24 -21.17 -7.75
CA SER A 161 36.65 -21.01 -8.16
C SER A 161 36.80 -20.28 -9.50
N ALA A 162 35.86 -20.47 -10.42
CA ALA A 162 35.84 -19.82 -11.73
C ALA A 162 35.53 -18.31 -11.69
N LEU A 163 35.10 -17.79 -10.54
CA LEU A 163 34.74 -16.38 -10.33
C LEU A 163 35.52 -15.77 -9.15
N ASN A 164 36.65 -16.38 -8.78
CA ASN A 164 37.43 -15.97 -7.61
C ASN A 164 38.07 -14.58 -7.78
N ASP A 165 38.26 -14.14 -9.02
CA ASP A 165 38.85 -12.87 -9.43
C ASP A 165 37.93 -11.68 -9.09
N LEU A 166 36.64 -11.95 -8.90
CA LEU A 166 35.64 -10.95 -8.56
C LEU A 166 35.44 -10.90 -7.04
N ASN A 167 35.62 -9.72 -6.46
CA ASN A 167 35.52 -9.49 -5.01
C ASN A 167 34.09 -9.23 -4.49
N CYS A 168 33.06 -9.41 -5.32
CA CYS A 168 31.69 -9.05 -4.95
C CYS A 168 30.69 -10.00 -5.59
N ILE A 169 29.78 -10.53 -4.76
CA ILE A 169 28.71 -11.44 -5.20
C ILE A 169 27.84 -10.88 -6.34
N VAL A 170 27.65 -9.55 -6.41
CA VAL A 170 26.93 -8.90 -7.51
C VAL A 170 27.68 -9.08 -8.83
N LYS A 171 28.99 -8.86 -8.84
CA LYS A 171 29.81 -9.04 -10.04
C LYS A 171 29.83 -10.51 -10.45
N ARG A 172 30.00 -11.41 -9.47
CA ARG A 172 29.95 -12.86 -9.70
C ARG A 172 28.63 -13.28 -10.32
N TYR A 173 27.50 -12.81 -9.80
CA TYR A 173 26.16 -13.09 -10.33
C TYR A 173 26.01 -12.67 -11.79
N TRP A 174 26.38 -11.43 -12.14
CA TRP A 174 26.26 -10.97 -13.52
C TRP A 174 27.23 -11.68 -14.45
N ARG A 175 28.47 -11.92 -14.02
CA ARG A 175 29.46 -12.67 -14.80
C ARG A 175 29.00 -14.10 -15.05
N ALA A 176 28.52 -14.78 -14.02
CA ALA A 176 27.97 -16.13 -14.14
C ALA A 176 26.85 -16.19 -15.19
N ARG A 177 25.90 -15.26 -15.12
CA ARG A 177 24.82 -15.19 -16.11
C ARG A 177 25.31 -14.96 -17.54
N CYS A 178 26.31 -14.11 -17.73
CA CYS A 178 26.90 -13.90 -19.06
C CYS A 178 27.64 -15.13 -19.59
N LEU A 179 28.14 -16.02 -18.73
CA LEU A 179 28.85 -17.24 -19.14
C LEU A 179 27.90 -18.43 -19.37
N MET A 180 26.71 -18.40 -18.77
CA MET A 180 25.69 -19.44 -18.90
C MET A 180 24.74 -19.25 -20.10
N THR A 181 24.74 -18.06 -20.71
CA THR A 181 23.88 -17.70 -21.87
C THR A 181 24.72 -17.75 -23.13
#